data_AF-A0A517M2Z0-F1
#
_entry.id   AF-A0A517M2Z0-F1
#
_cell.length_a   1.000
_cell.length_b   1.000
_cell.length_c   1.000
_cell.angle_alpha   90.00
_cell.angle_beta   90.00
_cell.angle_gamma   90.00
#
_symmetry.space_group_name_H-M   'P 1'
#
loop_
_entity.id
_entity.type
_entity.pdbx_description
1 polymer ?
#
loop_
_entity_poly.entity_id
_entity_poly.type
_entity_poly.pdbx_seq_one_letter_code
_entity_poly.pdbx_strand_id
1 'polypeptide(L)'
;MFRLFFLLLLVVSVLPAIANPGNRDPNASLGVHGLCGDSKALVAKCESLWKANFKDVEEINAARTSGRIEEISHQVIARCTFAGTEIEHLAEDLIDMGEPAGFELRIRGKKMWGEAHHGAVFYERTQRGQKLEAAAYKALDRGTRGREKELQRISELASKGNLQAAAAAYRSAEEKLWDDLIWIHFTKREPYIKPFETVFHSFQNAWHTERKAASATRLKEILASQTPDLEAFSAELTAAISSIGQTGSCEIEGTPATGPDAFAKFFAKWQAAQLGLVRCQGIYWILQNLDAVPKQGHGPWTQTAAQWNNKMLAMLPQLIVADASRATAADAAGLYMRYLDVIAPLAGHTQSADLARAVQPPLAQLLKASPQADALVDRYWRATDDLLTWRARLAAAQAKELDSSFPGLASVFAQANQSSDDYQGLFAKSSSRPTTPTLRISSPELLVVPTPKLLEAQVRASGLTRIPGGGRFALSAYRDRVFANVPAAIDFSPQIAALTRDLLVAESQPPLTLRAAMALDSAAEVDLVAIGGTIKGFYLESVIARFASLPTAAAVLFPLPALPSDGENQEQMIGLNQMMMRFDVLPAWVQHDYFVADLRQLD
;
A
#
# COMPACT_ATOMS: atom_id res chain seq x y z
N MET A 1 21.97 37.89 22.49
CA MET A 1 20.75 38.32 21.79
C MET A 1 20.33 37.18 20.87
N PHE A 2 19.74 36.11 21.40
CA PHE A 2 18.30 35.90 21.64
C PHE A 2 17.41 36.02 20.39
N ARG A 3 17.02 34.83 19.90
CA ARG A 3 15.67 34.41 19.45
C ARG A 3 15.26 34.50 17.98
N LEU A 4 14.78 33.32 17.54
CA LEU A 4 13.61 33.03 16.68
C LEU A 4 13.68 33.40 15.20
N PHE A 5 13.73 32.39 14.31
CA PHE A 5 12.53 31.82 13.68
C PHE A 5 12.94 30.68 12.72
N PHE A 6 12.82 29.43 13.17
CA PHE A 6 12.69 28.27 12.28
C PHE A 6 11.22 28.21 11.87
N LEU A 7 10.88 28.77 10.71
CA LEU A 7 9.53 28.67 10.17
C LEU A 7 9.46 27.43 9.26
N LEU A 8 8.91 26.37 9.84
CA LEU A 8 8.61 25.10 9.22
C LEU A 8 7.45 25.28 8.22
N LEU A 9 7.75 25.69 6.98
CA LEU A 9 6.76 25.79 5.92
C LEU A 9 6.55 24.42 5.26
N LEU A 10 5.68 23.63 5.89
CA LEU A 10 5.05 22.45 5.32
C LEU A 10 3.97 22.90 4.33
N VAL A 11 4.37 23.25 3.10
CA VAL A 11 3.41 23.44 2.02
C VAL A 11 3.03 22.06 1.48
N VAL A 12 1.98 21.49 2.06
CA VAL A 12 1.21 20.39 1.46
C VAL A 12 0.35 21.01 0.37
N SER A 13 0.79 20.93 -0.88
CA SER A 13 -0.03 21.30 -2.03
C SER A 13 -1.13 20.24 -2.25
N VAL A 14 -2.29 20.54 -1.65
CA VAL A 14 -3.68 20.33 -2.10
C VAL A 14 -3.96 19.14 -3.04
N LEU A 15 -4.25 18.00 -2.42
CA LEU A 15 -5.55 17.29 -2.44
C LEU A 15 -5.63 16.58 -1.08
N PRO A 16 -6.78 16.47 -0.40
CA PRO A 16 -6.89 15.57 0.74
C PRO A 16 -6.78 14.15 0.17
N ALA A 17 -5.56 13.63 0.06
CA ALA A 17 -5.37 12.21 0.21
C ALA A 17 -5.93 11.92 1.60
N ILE A 18 -7.08 11.24 1.64
CA ILE A 18 -7.66 10.76 2.89
C ILE A 18 -6.53 10.01 3.60
N ALA A 19 -6.05 10.60 4.69
CA ALA A 19 -4.92 10.05 5.41
C ALA A 19 -5.36 8.71 5.99
N ASN A 20 -4.56 7.66 5.81
CA ASN A 20 -4.83 6.39 6.47
C ASN A 20 -4.82 6.56 8.00
N PRO A 21 -5.66 5.84 8.76
CA PRO A 21 -5.68 5.90 10.22
C PRO A 21 -4.30 5.56 10.78
N GLY A 22 -3.87 6.29 11.79
CA GLY A 22 -2.52 6.13 12.35
C GLY A 22 -2.39 6.73 13.75
N ASN A 23 -1.17 6.81 14.26
CA ASN A 23 -0.93 7.34 15.61
C ASN A 23 -1.33 8.82 15.79
N ARG A 24 -1.28 9.62 14.72
CA ARG A 24 -1.62 11.05 14.76
C ARG A 24 -3.11 11.33 14.60
N ASP A 25 -3.78 10.53 13.77
CA ASP A 25 -5.22 10.61 13.56
C ASP A 25 -5.78 9.18 13.48
N PRO A 26 -6.12 8.57 14.63
CA PRO A 26 -6.71 7.24 14.64
C PRO A 26 -8.15 7.23 14.08
N ASN A 27 -8.77 8.41 13.90
CA ASN A 27 -10.13 8.57 13.39
C ASN A 27 -10.22 8.75 11.88
N ALA A 28 -9.10 8.88 11.18
CA ALA A 28 -9.12 8.95 9.72
C ALA A 28 -9.65 7.63 9.11
N SER A 29 -10.31 7.68 7.96
CA SER A 29 -10.76 6.46 7.28
C SER A 29 -9.64 5.81 6.48
N LEU A 30 -9.76 4.51 6.23
CA LEU A 30 -8.86 3.82 5.29
C LEU A 30 -8.92 4.50 3.92
N GLY A 31 -7.76 4.58 3.25
CA GLY A 31 -7.67 5.03 1.87
C GLY A 31 -8.42 4.10 0.90
N VAL A 32 -8.91 4.69 -0.19
CA VAL A 32 -9.55 4.02 -1.32
C VAL A 32 -8.60 3.86 -2.49
N HIS A 33 -8.77 2.82 -3.31
CA HIS A 33 -8.03 2.72 -4.57
C HIS A 33 -8.52 3.75 -5.60
N GLY A 34 -9.80 4.14 -5.55
CA GLY A 34 -10.31 5.25 -6.37
C GLY A 34 -10.38 4.95 -7.86
N LEU A 35 -10.39 3.67 -8.23
CA LEU A 35 -10.49 3.22 -9.63
C LEU A 35 -11.93 3.23 -10.15
N CYS A 36 -12.89 3.31 -9.23
CA CYS A 36 -14.31 3.53 -9.48
C CYS A 36 -14.65 4.98 -9.09
N GLY A 37 -15.28 5.74 -10.00
CA GLY A 37 -15.27 7.22 -10.01
C GLY A 37 -15.83 7.94 -8.76
N ASP A 38 -16.64 7.28 -7.93
CA ASP A 38 -17.35 7.92 -6.82
C ASP A 38 -16.81 7.55 -5.42
N SER A 39 -15.85 6.63 -5.31
CA SER A 39 -15.48 6.07 -4.00
C SER A 39 -14.90 7.10 -3.02
N LYS A 40 -14.11 8.06 -3.51
CA LYS A 40 -13.59 9.16 -2.68
C LYS A 40 -14.70 10.05 -2.11
N ALA A 41 -15.73 10.34 -2.90
CA ALA A 41 -16.85 11.16 -2.47
C ALA A 41 -17.71 10.43 -1.42
N LEU A 42 -17.93 9.13 -1.60
CA LEU A 42 -18.63 8.28 -0.63
C LEU A 42 -17.89 8.22 0.71
N VAL A 43 -16.58 7.98 0.72
CA VAL A 43 -15.79 7.98 1.97
C VAL A 43 -15.85 9.35 2.65
N ALA A 44 -15.70 10.45 1.90
CA ALA A 44 -15.79 11.79 2.47
C ALA A 44 -17.17 12.06 3.11
N LYS A 45 -18.25 11.57 2.49
CA LYS A 45 -19.61 11.65 3.07
C LYS A 45 -19.71 10.85 4.36
N CYS A 46 -19.20 9.61 4.40
CA CYS A 46 -19.17 8.80 5.62
C CYS A 46 -18.36 9.45 6.73
N GLU A 47 -17.17 9.98 6.41
CA GLU A 47 -16.34 10.69 7.40
C GLU A 47 -17.04 11.92 7.96
N SER A 48 -17.73 12.70 7.11
CA SER A 48 -18.48 13.87 7.55
C SER A 48 -19.60 13.48 8.50
N LEU A 49 -20.35 12.41 8.19
CA LEU A 49 -21.41 11.89 9.06
C LEU A 49 -20.83 11.38 10.39
N TRP A 50 -19.72 10.65 10.35
CA TRP A 50 -19.04 10.16 11.55
C TRP A 50 -18.57 11.31 12.44
N LYS A 51 -17.79 12.25 11.89
CA LYS A 51 -17.23 13.40 12.62
C LYS A 51 -18.32 14.28 13.23
N ALA A 52 -19.46 14.43 12.56
CA ALA A 52 -20.59 15.22 13.04
C ALA A 52 -21.35 14.59 14.22
N ASN A 53 -21.28 13.26 14.40
CA ASN A 53 -22.13 12.54 15.37
C ASN A 53 -21.34 11.71 16.40
N PHE A 54 -20.04 11.51 16.22
CA PHE A 54 -19.24 10.63 17.10
C PHE A 54 -19.25 11.07 18.57
N LYS A 55 -19.08 12.37 18.84
CA LYS A 55 -19.10 12.89 20.22
C LYS A 55 -20.45 12.69 20.90
N ASP A 56 -21.54 12.91 20.15
CA ASP A 56 -22.89 12.68 20.67
C ASP A 56 -23.10 11.20 21.03
N VAL A 57 -22.54 10.27 20.26
CA VAL A 57 -22.58 8.84 20.59
C VAL A 57 -21.82 8.53 21.88
N GLU A 58 -20.65 9.14 22.09
CA GLU A 58 -19.90 9.01 23.36
C GLU A 58 -20.71 9.56 24.53
N GLU A 59 -21.36 10.72 24.37
CA GLU A 59 -22.23 11.32 25.38
C GLU A 59 -23.46 10.45 25.69
N ILE A 60 -24.11 9.88 24.66
CA ILE A 60 -25.21 8.91 24.82
C ILE A 60 -24.74 7.72 25.66
N ASN A 61 -23.58 7.16 25.35
CA ASN A 61 -23.05 5.99 26.05
C ASN A 61 -22.67 6.32 27.51
N ALA A 62 -22.07 7.49 27.76
CA ALA A 62 -21.76 7.97 29.10
C ALA A 62 -23.01 8.25 29.95
N ALA A 63 -24.03 8.89 29.36
CA ALA A 63 -25.31 9.13 30.03
C ALA A 63 -26.04 7.82 30.34
N ARG A 64 -26.01 6.86 29.40
CA ARG A 64 -26.57 5.51 29.59
C ARG A 64 -25.92 4.78 30.76
N THR A 65 -24.59 4.74 30.79
CA THR A 65 -23.81 4.04 31.83
C THR A 65 -23.93 4.70 33.21
N SER A 66 -24.13 6.02 33.26
CA SER A 66 -24.38 6.77 34.51
C SER A 66 -25.85 6.86 34.92
N GLY A 67 -26.78 6.27 34.17
CA GLY A 67 -28.21 6.29 34.47
C GLY A 67 -28.90 7.64 34.23
N ARG A 68 -28.29 8.53 33.45
CA ARG A 68 -28.76 9.91 33.17
C ARG A 68 -29.24 10.11 31.73
N ILE A 69 -29.72 9.04 31.09
CA ILE A 69 -30.08 9.07 29.66
C ILE A 69 -31.17 10.10 29.33
N GLU A 70 -32.01 10.46 30.30
CA GLU A 70 -33.05 11.49 30.18
C GLU A 70 -32.52 12.91 29.98
N GLU A 71 -31.24 13.17 30.29
CA GLU A 71 -30.56 14.44 30.03
C GLU A 71 -30.22 14.60 28.53
N ILE A 72 -30.16 13.50 27.78
CA ILE A 72 -29.86 13.52 26.35
C ILE A 72 -31.13 13.78 25.55
N SER A 73 -31.06 14.68 24.57
CA SER A 73 -32.20 14.91 23.67
C SER A 73 -32.48 13.68 22.81
N HIS A 74 -33.73 13.20 22.82
CA HIS A 74 -34.22 12.18 21.90
C HIS A 74 -33.90 12.46 20.41
N GLN A 75 -33.85 13.73 19.98
CA GLN A 75 -33.45 14.10 18.61
C GLN A 75 -31.98 13.79 18.32
N VAL A 76 -31.11 13.90 19.33
CA VAL A 76 -29.68 13.53 19.20
C VAL A 76 -29.54 12.02 19.04
N ILE A 77 -30.24 11.24 19.89
CA ILE A 77 -30.28 9.78 19.78
C ILE A 77 -30.75 9.34 18.39
N ALA A 78 -31.87 9.88 17.90
CA ALA A 78 -32.38 9.58 16.57
C ALA A 78 -31.39 9.95 15.45
N ARG A 79 -30.84 11.17 15.48
CA ARG A 79 -29.84 11.62 14.50
C ARG A 79 -28.63 10.68 14.44
N CYS A 80 -28.09 10.26 15.58
CA CYS A 80 -26.95 9.33 15.62
C CYS A 80 -27.30 7.95 15.06
N THR A 81 -28.51 7.44 15.34
CA THR A 81 -28.99 6.18 14.75
C THR A 81 -29.08 6.28 13.23
N PHE A 82 -29.66 7.35 12.68
CA PHE A 82 -29.74 7.55 11.22
C PHE A 82 -28.38 7.73 10.57
N ALA A 83 -27.49 8.49 11.21
CA ALA A 83 -26.12 8.64 10.72
C ALA A 83 -25.42 7.27 10.64
N GLY A 84 -25.60 6.39 11.63
CA GLY A 84 -25.09 5.02 11.61
C GLY A 84 -25.61 4.22 10.41
N THR A 85 -26.93 4.21 10.20
CA THR A 85 -27.57 3.51 9.07
C THR A 85 -27.11 4.04 7.70
N GLU A 86 -27.03 5.36 7.54
CA GLU A 86 -26.56 5.97 6.29
C GLU A 86 -25.09 5.63 6.01
N ILE A 87 -24.24 5.64 7.05
CA ILE A 87 -22.84 5.18 6.91
C ILE A 87 -22.80 3.72 6.45
N GLU A 88 -23.62 2.83 7.02
CA GLU A 88 -23.68 1.43 6.58
C GLU A 88 -24.11 1.29 5.11
N HIS A 89 -25.12 2.03 4.66
CA HIS A 89 -25.56 2.01 3.28
C HIS A 89 -24.46 2.48 2.31
N LEU A 90 -23.80 3.59 2.61
CA LEU A 90 -22.70 4.11 1.81
C LEU A 90 -21.47 3.19 1.87
N ALA A 91 -21.28 2.46 2.97
CA ALA A 91 -20.22 1.48 3.12
C ALA A 91 -20.45 0.22 2.27
N GLU A 92 -21.69 -0.28 2.19
CA GLU A 92 -22.03 -1.37 1.24
C GLU A 92 -21.85 -0.91 -0.22
N ASP A 93 -22.14 0.35 -0.51
CA ASP A 93 -21.89 0.94 -1.84
C ASP A 93 -20.41 0.87 -2.23
N LEU A 94 -19.51 1.12 -1.26
CA LEU A 94 -18.07 0.99 -1.42
C LEU A 94 -17.63 -0.48 -1.54
N ILE A 95 -18.23 -1.40 -0.78
CA ILE A 95 -17.93 -2.84 -0.87
C ILE A 95 -18.28 -3.40 -2.25
N ASP A 96 -19.39 -2.96 -2.86
CA ASP A 96 -19.76 -3.33 -4.24
C ASP A 96 -18.84 -2.72 -5.31
N MET A 97 -18.08 -1.69 -4.95
CA MET A 97 -16.98 -1.15 -5.77
C MET A 97 -15.65 -1.90 -5.54
N GLY A 98 -15.61 -2.80 -4.56
CA GLY A 98 -14.41 -3.50 -4.14
C GLY A 98 -13.46 -2.66 -3.31
N GLU A 99 -13.97 -1.59 -2.68
CA GLU A 99 -13.19 -0.64 -1.89
C GLU A 99 -13.04 -1.13 -0.44
N PRO A 100 -11.81 -1.39 0.04
CA PRO A 100 -11.55 -1.83 1.42
C PRO A 100 -12.07 -0.89 2.51
N ALA A 101 -12.09 0.42 2.23
CA ALA A 101 -12.61 1.43 3.15
C ALA A 101 -14.09 1.19 3.53
N GLY A 102 -14.88 0.61 2.63
CA GLY A 102 -16.26 0.23 2.92
C GLY A 102 -16.37 -0.76 4.09
N PHE A 103 -15.45 -1.71 4.20
CA PHE A 103 -15.48 -2.68 5.31
C PHE A 103 -15.28 -2.01 6.68
N GLU A 104 -14.34 -1.07 6.77
CA GLU A 104 -14.06 -0.32 8.00
C GLU A 104 -15.19 0.63 8.36
N LEU A 105 -15.70 1.38 7.38
CA LEU A 105 -16.82 2.30 7.56
C LEU A 105 -18.09 1.58 7.97
N ARG A 106 -18.34 0.38 7.46
CA ARG A 106 -19.47 -0.45 7.91
C ARG A 106 -19.36 -0.81 9.39
N ILE A 107 -18.17 -1.17 9.87
CA ILE A 107 -17.95 -1.45 11.30
C ILE A 107 -18.24 -0.18 12.13
N ARG A 108 -17.77 1.00 11.67
CA ARG A 108 -18.07 2.28 12.31
C ARG A 108 -19.56 2.58 12.34
N GLY A 109 -20.25 2.43 11.20
CA GLY A 109 -21.70 2.63 11.07
C GLY A 109 -22.49 1.75 12.04
N LYS A 110 -22.19 0.45 12.07
CA LYS A 110 -22.80 -0.52 13.00
C LYS A 110 -22.59 -0.16 14.46
N LYS A 111 -21.38 0.28 14.82
CA LYS A 111 -21.08 0.71 16.19
C LYS A 111 -21.86 1.96 16.56
N MET A 112 -21.87 2.97 15.69
CA MET A 112 -22.65 4.21 15.90
C MET A 112 -24.14 3.92 16.04
N TRP A 113 -24.70 3.09 15.14
CA TRP A 113 -26.08 2.66 15.22
C TRP A 113 -26.35 1.93 16.54
N GLY A 114 -25.55 0.91 16.88
CA GLY A 114 -25.75 0.08 18.06
C GLY A 114 -25.70 0.85 19.37
N GLU A 115 -24.74 1.75 19.54
CA GLU A 115 -24.61 2.57 20.76
C GLU A 115 -25.75 3.58 20.89
N ALA A 116 -26.11 4.28 19.81
CA ALA A 116 -27.25 5.19 19.80
C ALA A 116 -28.57 4.44 20.05
N HIS A 117 -28.72 3.28 19.44
CA HIS A 117 -29.89 2.42 19.59
C HIS A 117 -30.06 1.90 21.01
N HIS A 118 -28.97 1.48 21.67
CA HIS A 118 -29.00 1.16 23.10
C HIS A 118 -29.39 2.37 23.95
N GLY A 119 -28.95 3.57 23.59
CA GLY A 119 -29.43 4.81 24.19
C GLY A 119 -30.96 4.92 24.14
N ALA A 120 -31.58 4.67 22.98
CA ALA A 120 -33.02 4.69 22.81
C ALA A 120 -33.73 3.67 23.71
N VAL A 121 -33.24 2.43 23.79
CA VAL A 121 -33.80 1.37 24.65
C VAL A 121 -33.80 1.77 26.14
N PHE A 122 -32.76 2.46 26.61
CA PHE A 122 -32.75 2.98 27.99
C PHE A 122 -33.70 4.17 28.14
N TYR A 123 -33.81 5.01 27.11
CA TYR A 123 -34.71 6.16 27.08
C TYR A 123 -36.19 5.76 27.16
N GLU A 124 -36.59 4.61 26.62
CA GLU A 124 -37.94 4.02 26.70
C GLU A 124 -38.45 3.91 28.15
N ARG A 125 -37.55 3.72 29.12
CA ARG A 125 -37.90 3.57 30.55
C ARG A 125 -38.29 4.89 31.23
N THR A 126 -38.06 6.01 30.56
CA THR A 126 -38.36 7.36 31.07
C THR A 126 -39.80 7.75 30.74
N GLN A 127 -40.37 8.71 31.49
CA GLN A 127 -41.71 9.23 31.18
C GLN A 127 -41.77 9.87 29.78
N ARG A 128 -40.67 10.46 29.31
CA ARG A 128 -40.58 11.06 27.98
C ARG A 128 -40.51 9.99 26.90
N GLY A 129 -39.75 8.92 27.12
CA GLY A 129 -39.70 7.75 26.24
C GLY A 129 -41.06 7.10 26.05
N GLN A 130 -41.81 6.89 27.14
CA GLN A 130 -43.18 6.33 27.06
C GLN A 130 -44.14 7.19 26.23
N LYS A 131 -44.01 8.53 26.30
CA LYS A 131 -44.81 9.44 25.46
C LYS A 131 -44.41 9.34 23.98
N LEU A 132 -43.11 9.19 23.69
CA LEU A 132 -42.60 8.98 22.34
C LEU A 132 -43.06 7.64 21.77
N GLU A 133 -43.00 6.55 22.54
CA GLU A 133 -43.50 5.23 22.13
C GLU A 133 -44.99 5.29 21.76
N ALA A 134 -45.82 5.92 22.59
CA ALA A 134 -47.25 6.09 22.30
C ALA A 134 -47.51 6.95 21.04
N ALA A 135 -46.69 7.98 20.82
CA ALA A 135 -46.76 8.80 19.60
C ALA A 135 -46.33 8.01 18.35
N ALA A 136 -45.26 7.22 18.46
CA ALA A 136 -44.75 6.37 17.39
C ALA A 136 -45.78 5.31 16.97
N TYR A 137 -46.44 4.63 17.91
CA TYR A 137 -47.53 3.70 17.57
C TYR A 137 -48.65 4.37 16.79
N LYS A 138 -49.06 5.56 17.24
CA LYS A 138 -50.12 6.34 16.57
C LYS A 138 -49.70 6.80 15.17
N ALA A 139 -48.44 7.17 14.98
CA ALA A 139 -47.88 7.55 13.69
C ALA A 139 -47.81 6.33 12.74
N LEU A 140 -47.33 5.20 13.25
CA LEU A 140 -47.30 3.95 12.51
C LEU A 140 -48.70 3.53 12.06
N ASP A 141 -49.68 3.44 12.96
CA ASP A 141 -51.03 3.00 12.61
C ASP A 141 -51.69 3.90 11.55
N ARG A 142 -51.50 5.23 11.66
CA ARG A 142 -52.01 6.19 10.67
C ARG A 142 -51.32 6.09 9.31
N GLY A 143 -50.02 5.77 9.31
CA GLY A 143 -49.19 5.72 8.11
C GLY A 143 -49.28 4.40 7.33
N THR A 144 -49.96 3.37 7.84
CA THR A 144 -49.95 2.00 7.27
C THR A 144 -50.25 1.96 5.79
N ARG A 145 -51.37 2.55 5.33
CA ARG A 145 -51.74 2.55 3.91
C ARG A 145 -50.73 3.31 3.04
N GLY A 146 -50.09 4.34 3.58
CA GLY A 146 -49.04 5.09 2.88
C GLY A 146 -47.79 4.23 2.69
N ARG A 147 -47.35 3.54 3.74
CA ARG A 147 -46.22 2.62 3.69
C ARG A 147 -46.46 1.43 2.76
N GLU A 148 -47.66 0.84 2.79
CA GLU A 148 -48.02 -0.25 1.86
C GLU A 148 -47.92 0.19 0.40
N LYS A 149 -48.42 1.39 0.07
CA LYS A 149 -48.29 1.96 -1.28
C LYS A 149 -46.84 2.20 -1.68
N GLU A 150 -46.01 2.69 -0.77
CA GLU A 150 -44.59 2.94 -1.06
C GLU A 150 -43.84 1.62 -1.25
N LEU A 151 -44.08 0.62 -0.41
CA LEU A 151 -43.54 -0.74 -0.57
C LEU A 151 -43.96 -1.36 -1.90
N GLN A 152 -45.24 -1.23 -2.28
CA GLN A 152 -45.73 -1.68 -3.58
C GLN A 152 -45.00 -0.97 -4.74
N ARG A 153 -44.81 0.35 -4.64
CA ARG A 153 -44.04 1.13 -5.63
C ARG A 153 -42.59 0.65 -5.73
N ILE A 154 -41.93 0.36 -4.61
CA ILE A 154 -40.56 -0.15 -4.59
C ILE A 154 -40.51 -1.52 -5.28
N SER A 155 -41.45 -2.42 -4.97
CA SER A 155 -41.57 -3.73 -5.65
C SER A 155 -41.81 -3.58 -7.15
N GLU A 156 -42.64 -2.62 -7.58
CA GLU A 156 -42.87 -2.34 -9.00
C GLU A 156 -41.63 -1.79 -9.72
N LEU A 157 -40.83 -0.94 -9.05
CA LEU A 157 -39.55 -0.48 -9.59
C LEU A 157 -38.58 -1.65 -9.76
N ALA A 158 -38.47 -2.51 -8.74
CA ALA A 158 -37.63 -3.69 -8.76
C ALA A 158 -38.05 -4.69 -9.85
N SER A 159 -39.36 -4.98 -9.99
CA SER A 159 -39.86 -5.92 -10.99
C SER A 159 -39.68 -5.42 -12.44
N LYS A 160 -39.55 -4.10 -12.63
CA LYS A 160 -39.24 -3.47 -13.92
C LYS A 160 -37.73 -3.42 -14.21
N GLY A 161 -36.90 -3.97 -13.32
CA GLY A 161 -35.43 -3.91 -13.44
C GLY A 161 -34.83 -2.55 -13.09
N ASN A 162 -35.59 -1.60 -12.55
CA ASN A 162 -35.07 -0.31 -12.13
C ASN A 162 -34.53 -0.39 -10.69
N LEU A 163 -33.50 -1.23 -10.50
CA LEU A 163 -32.98 -1.62 -9.19
C LEU A 163 -32.39 -0.44 -8.42
N GLN A 164 -31.70 0.48 -9.10
CA GLN A 164 -31.14 1.68 -8.47
C GLN A 164 -32.23 2.61 -7.91
N ALA A 165 -33.32 2.82 -8.66
CA ALA A 165 -34.43 3.63 -8.17
C ALA A 165 -35.19 2.90 -7.05
N ALA A 166 -35.34 1.58 -7.13
CA ALA A 166 -35.94 0.77 -6.07
C ALA A 166 -35.14 0.87 -4.76
N ALA A 167 -33.80 0.76 -4.84
CA ALA A 167 -32.92 0.91 -3.68
C ALA A 167 -32.97 2.32 -3.07
N ALA A 168 -32.95 3.37 -3.90
CA ALA A 168 -33.06 4.75 -3.42
C ALA A 168 -34.42 5.03 -2.74
N ALA A 169 -35.51 4.52 -3.32
CA ALA A 169 -36.84 4.63 -2.73
C ALA A 169 -36.96 3.82 -1.43
N TYR A 170 -36.38 2.61 -1.40
CA TYR A 170 -36.31 1.79 -0.19
C TYR A 170 -35.57 2.50 0.95
N ARG A 171 -34.36 3.02 0.70
CA ARG A 171 -33.58 3.75 1.71
C ARG A 171 -34.36 4.93 2.30
N SER A 172 -35.02 5.73 1.45
CA SER A 172 -35.85 6.86 1.91
C SER A 172 -37.08 6.43 2.70
N ALA A 173 -37.70 5.29 2.33
CA ALA A 173 -38.84 4.75 3.04
C ALA A 173 -38.44 4.13 4.39
N GLU A 174 -37.29 3.47 4.44
CA GLU A 174 -36.71 2.86 5.64
C GLU A 174 -36.29 3.92 6.66
N GLU A 175 -35.63 5.01 6.23
CA GLU A 175 -35.30 6.14 7.10
C GLU A 175 -36.54 6.68 7.82
N LYS A 176 -37.63 6.93 7.07
CA LYS A 176 -38.92 7.37 7.62
C LYS A 176 -39.58 6.34 8.55
N LEU A 177 -39.36 5.05 8.30
CA LEU A 177 -39.85 4.00 9.20
C LEU A 177 -39.10 4.05 10.54
N TRP A 178 -37.78 4.26 10.49
CA TRP A 178 -36.93 4.31 11.67
C TRP A 178 -37.14 5.56 12.54
N ASP A 179 -37.65 6.67 11.99
CA ASP A 179 -38.16 7.83 12.76
C ASP A 179 -39.14 7.42 13.85
N ASP A 180 -40.02 6.48 13.56
CA ASP A 180 -41.00 5.97 14.51
C ASP A 180 -40.47 4.75 15.28
N LEU A 181 -39.80 3.80 14.59
CA LEU A 181 -39.41 2.52 15.20
C LEU A 181 -38.33 2.62 16.26
N ILE A 182 -37.48 3.64 16.21
CA ILE A 182 -36.41 3.83 17.20
C ILE A 182 -36.96 3.95 18.64
N TRP A 183 -38.20 4.43 18.80
CA TRP A 183 -38.87 4.63 20.10
C TRP A 183 -39.72 3.45 20.57
N ILE A 184 -39.84 2.41 19.75
CA ILE A 184 -40.63 1.23 20.06
C ILE A 184 -39.70 0.13 20.55
N HIS A 185 -40.08 -0.57 21.62
CA HIS A 185 -39.31 -1.69 22.14
C HIS A 185 -39.09 -2.76 21.04
N PHE A 186 -37.86 -3.27 20.91
CA PHE A 186 -37.45 -4.13 19.79
C PHE A 186 -38.37 -5.35 19.54
N THR A 187 -38.91 -5.97 20.61
CA THR A 187 -39.83 -7.12 20.51
C THR A 187 -41.16 -6.80 19.82
N LYS A 188 -41.51 -5.53 19.67
CA LYS A 188 -42.78 -5.07 19.09
C LYS A 188 -42.61 -4.48 17.69
N ARG A 189 -41.39 -4.44 17.14
CA ARG A 189 -41.10 -3.82 15.82
C ARG A 189 -41.39 -4.74 14.64
N GLU A 190 -41.33 -6.05 14.86
CA GLU A 190 -41.45 -7.10 13.83
C GLU A 190 -42.60 -6.86 12.83
N PRO A 191 -43.84 -6.50 13.23
CA PRO A 191 -44.94 -6.31 12.29
C PRO A 191 -44.70 -5.18 11.27
N TYR A 192 -43.86 -4.21 11.60
CA TYR A 192 -43.56 -3.05 10.77
C TYR A 192 -42.30 -3.24 9.92
N ILE A 193 -41.31 -3.98 10.43
CA ILE A 193 -40.05 -4.27 9.74
C ILE A 193 -40.22 -5.36 8.69
N LYS A 194 -40.95 -6.44 9.00
CA LYS A 194 -41.07 -7.61 8.13
C LYS A 194 -41.54 -7.31 6.69
N PRO A 195 -42.50 -6.39 6.46
CA PRO A 195 -42.87 -5.99 5.09
C PRO A 195 -41.71 -5.33 4.33
N PHE A 196 -40.90 -4.50 5.00
CA PHE A 196 -39.72 -3.87 4.41
C PHE A 196 -38.65 -4.91 4.07
N GLU A 197 -38.33 -5.81 5.01
CA GLU A 197 -37.38 -6.91 4.76
C GLU A 197 -37.82 -7.79 3.59
N THR A 198 -39.12 -8.09 3.49
CA THR A 198 -39.67 -8.89 2.39
C THR A 198 -39.43 -8.21 1.04
N VAL A 199 -39.69 -6.90 0.96
CA VAL A 199 -39.44 -6.13 -0.27
C VAL A 199 -37.94 -6.02 -0.55
N PHE A 200 -37.11 -5.71 0.45
CA PHE A 200 -35.66 -5.60 0.27
C PHE A 200 -35.04 -6.90 -0.20
N HIS A 201 -35.35 -8.02 0.46
CA HIS A 201 -34.90 -9.35 0.08
C HIS A 201 -35.34 -9.75 -1.33
N SER A 202 -36.45 -9.19 -1.85
CA SER A 202 -36.91 -9.48 -3.21
C SER A 202 -35.98 -8.95 -4.30
N PHE A 203 -35.18 -7.91 -4.04
CA PHE A 203 -34.34 -7.28 -5.06
C PHE A 203 -32.87 -7.02 -4.67
N GLN A 204 -32.52 -7.04 -3.37
CA GLN A 204 -31.18 -6.68 -2.90
C GLN A 204 -30.07 -7.47 -3.60
N ASN A 205 -30.25 -8.78 -3.79
CA ASN A 205 -29.20 -9.63 -4.37
C ASN A 205 -28.97 -9.25 -5.82
N ALA A 206 -30.04 -9.04 -6.60
CA ALA A 206 -29.94 -8.60 -7.99
C ALA A 206 -29.28 -7.22 -8.08
N TRP A 207 -29.63 -6.30 -7.18
CA TRP A 207 -29.07 -4.96 -7.14
C TRP A 207 -27.57 -4.96 -6.84
N HIS A 208 -27.14 -5.68 -5.80
CA HIS A 208 -25.72 -5.85 -5.49
C HIS A 208 -24.97 -6.55 -6.64
N THR A 209 -25.56 -7.58 -7.26
CA THR A 209 -24.97 -8.27 -8.42
C THR A 209 -24.77 -7.31 -9.60
N GLU A 210 -25.77 -6.50 -9.96
CA GLU A 210 -25.66 -5.53 -11.07
C GLU A 210 -24.54 -4.51 -10.81
N ARG A 211 -24.44 -4.02 -9.58
CA ARG A 211 -23.42 -3.05 -9.20
C ARG A 211 -22.02 -3.64 -9.20
N LYS A 212 -21.83 -4.82 -8.61
CA LYS A 212 -20.55 -5.54 -8.65
C LYS A 212 -20.14 -5.82 -10.09
N ALA A 213 -21.07 -6.19 -10.97
CA ALA A 213 -20.81 -6.40 -12.39
C ALA A 213 -20.39 -5.10 -13.12
N ALA A 214 -21.03 -3.97 -12.82
CA ALA A 214 -20.64 -2.66 -13.36
C ALA A 214 -19.22 -2.27 -12.92
N SER A 215 -18.92 -2.39 -11.62
CA SER A 215 -17.58 -2.16 -11.05
C SER A 215 -16.54 -3.09 -11.68
N ALA A 216 -16.86 -4.39 -11.80
CA ALA A 216 -15.97 -5.38 -12.40
C ALA A 216 -15.68 -5.10 -13.87
N THR A 217 -16.67 -4.63 -14.63
CA THR A 217 -16.49 -4.23 -16.04
C THR A 217 -15.47 -3.10 -16.14
N ARG A 218 -15.64 -2.05 -15.34
CA ARG A 218 -14.71 -0.93 -15.29
C ARG A 218 -13.30 -1.34 -14.89
N LEU A 219 -13.18 -2.19 -13.87
CA LEU A 219 -11.89 -2.68 -13.40
C LEU A 219 -11.20 -3.57 -14.44
N LYS A 220 -11.93 -4.36 -15.24
CA LYS A 220 -11.38 -5.14 -16.35
C LYS A 220 -10.83 -4.25 -17.47
N GLU A 221 -11.49 -3.14 -17.79
CA GLU A 221 -10.97 -2.13 -18.73
C GLU A 221 -9.66 -1.53 -18.23
N ILE A 222 -9.62 -1.14 -16.95
CA ILE A 222 -8.41 -0.58 -16.32
C ILE A 222 -7.30 -1.62 -16.29
N LEU A 223 -7.59 -2.86 -15.91
CA LEU A 223 -6.65 -3.98 -15.90
C LEU A 223 -6.02 -4.16 -17.29
N ALA A 224 -6.83 -4.17 -18.35
CA ALA A 224 -6.33 -4.29 -19.72
C ALA A 224 -5.40 -3.11 -20.09
N SER A 225 -5.75 -1.87 -19.70
CA SER A 225 -4.92 -0.69 -19.97
C SER A 225 -3.61 -0.64 -19.19
N GLN A 226 -3.53 -1.31 -18.04
CA GLN A 226 -2.33 -1.35 -17.19
C GLN A 226 -1.46 -2.57 -17.44
N THR A 227 -1.98 -3.59 -18.11
CA THR A 227 -1.23 -4.80 -18.44
C THR A 227 -0.13 -4.44 -19.44
N PRO A 228 1.15 -4.65 -19.11
CA PRO A 228 2.25 -4.27 -19.98
C PRO A 228 2.28 -5.16 -21.24
N ASP A 229 2.55 -4.55 -22.39
CA ASP A 229 2.78 -5.27 -23.65
C ASP A 229 4.22 -5.78 -23.72
N LEU A 230 4.44 -6.94 -23.10
CA LEU A 230 5.78 -7.55 -22.99
C LEU A 230 6.32 -8.05 -24.33
N GLU A 231 5.45 -8.39 -25.28
CA GLU A 231 5.88 -8.84 -26.61
C GLU A 231 6.31 -7.67 -27.49
N ALA A 232 5.55 -6.56 -27.50
CA ALA A 232 5.99 -5.34 -28.18
C ALA A 232 7.31 -4.82 -27.61
N PHE A 233 7.47 -4.82 -26.28
CA PHE A 233 8.75 -4.49 -25.65
C PHE A 233 9.86 -5.43 -26.16
N SER A 234 9.68 -6.75 -26.11
CA SER A 234 10.69 -7.71 -26.58
C SER A 234 11.11 -7.48 -28.02
N ALA A 235 10.15 -7.17 -28.90
CA ALA A 235 10.41 -6.87 -30.30
C ALA A 235 11.23 -5.58 -30.45
N GLU A 236 10.88 -4.52 -29.72
CA GLU A 236 11.61 -3.24 -29.70
C GLU A 236 13.05 -3.43 -29.22
N LEU A 237 13.28 -4.18 -28.13
CA LEU A 237 14.61 -4.49 -27.61
C LEU A 237 15.44 -5.31 -28.61
N THR A 238 14.82 -6.30 -29.26
CA THR A 238 15.50 -7.10 -30.31
C THR A 238 15.92 -6.24 -31.50
N ALA A 239 15.07 -5.31 -31.93
CA ALA A 239 15.39 -4.36 -32.98
C ALA A 239 16.54 -3.42 -32.55
N ALA A 240 16.51 -2.93 -31.31
CA ALA A 240 17.57 -2.09 -30.76
C ALA A 240 18.92 -2.81 -30.70
N ILE A 241 18.96 -4.05 -30.20
CA ILE A 241 20.18 -4.89 -30.18
C ILE A 241 20.75 -5.04 -31.61
N SER A 242 19.89 -5.32 -32.58
CA SER A 242 20.31 -5.47 -33.99
C SER A 242 20.85 -4.17 -34.57
N SER A 243 20.17 -3.05 -34.32
CA SER A 243 20.55 -1.72 -34.83
C SER A 243 21.86 -1.21 -34.21
N ILE A 244 22.06 -1.43 -32.91
CA ILE A 244 23.31 -1.12 -32.21
C ILE A 244 24.46 -1.96 -32.78
N GLY A 245 24.25 -3.27 -33.00
CA GLY A 245 25.28 -4.14 -33.59
C GLY A 245 25.72 -3.69 -34.99
N GLN A 246 24.81 -3.12 -35.78
CA GLN A 246 25.09 -2.65 -37.15
C GLN A 246 25.67 -1.23 -37.18
N THR A 247 25.10 -0.31 -36.41
CA THR A 247 25.33 1.14 -36.58
C THR A 247 25.90 1.82 -35.35
N GLY A 248 25.83 1.19 -34.17
CA GLY A 248 26.27 1.77 -32.89
C GLY A 248 25.24 2.61 -32.16
N SER A 249 24.05 2.70 -32.72
CA SER A 249 22.94 3.45 -32.15
C SER A 249 21.64 2.77 -32.53
N CYS A 250 20.59 3.06 -31.80
CA CYS A 250 19.22 2.74 -32.16
C CYS A 250 18.31 3.94 -31.94
N GLU A 251 17.05 3.82 -32.35
CA GLU A 251 16.01 4.78 -32.04
C GLU A 251 15.06 4.15 -31.03
N ILE A 252 14.82 4.83 -29.91
CA ILE A 252 13.87 4.42 -28.87
C ILE A 252 12.93 5.58 -28.65
N GLU A 253 11.64 5.36 -28.90
CA GLU A 253 10.58 6.37 -28.76
C GLU A 253 10.89 7.67 -29.52
N GLY A 254 11.35 7.57 -30.76
CA GLY A 254 11.67 8.74 -31.60
C GLY A 254 13.00 9.41 -31.29
N THR A 255 13.77 8.89 -30.32
CA THR A 255 15.02 9.52 -29.86
C THR A 255 16.21 8.59 -30.10
N PRO A 256 17.32 9.08 -30.71
CA PRO A 256 18.53 8.28 -30.86
C PRO A 256 19.10 7.92 -29.49
N ALA A 257 19.63 6.70 -29.36
CA ALA A 257 20.23 6.16 -28.15
C ALA A 257 21.48 5.35 -28.50
N THR A 258 22.55 5.54 -27.72
CA THR A 258 23.71 4.64 -27.75
C THR A 258 23.41 3.33 -27.01
N GLY A 259 24.29 2.32 -27.08
CA GLY A 259 24.11 1.09 -26.31
C GLY A 259 23.91 1.30 -24.80
N PRO A 260 24.75 2.11 -24.11
CA PRO A 260 24.51 2.47 -22.72
C PRO A 260 23.17 3.19 -22.48
N ASP A 261 22.81 4.17 -23.33
CA ASP A 261 21.53 4.88 -23.18
C ASP A 261 20.33 3.96 -23.39
N ALA A 262 20.42 3.05 -24.36
CA ALA A 262 19.41 2.04 -24.64
C ALA A 262 19.25 1.10 -23.45
N PHE A 263 20.36 0.68 -22.82
CA PHE A 263 20.34 -0.15 -21.63
C PHE A 263 19.55 0.53 -20.49
N ALA A 264 19.85 1.79 -20.19
CA ALA A 264 19.13 2.57 -19.18
C ALA A 264 17.64 2.70 -19.51
N LYS A 265 17.30 3.06 -20.75
CA LYS A 265 15.91 3.22 -21.20
C LYS A 265 15.11 1.91 -21.09
N PHE A 266 15.67 0.80 -21.56
CA PHE A 266 14.98 -0.50 -21.47
C PHE A 266 14.91 -1.02 -20.04
N PHE A 267 15.90 -0.75 -19.19
CA PHE A 267 15.78 -1.07 -17.77
C PHE A 267 14.65 -0.27 -17.08
N ALA A 268 14.52 1.02 -17.39
CA ALA A 268 13.40 1.83 -16.90
C ALA A 268 12.04 1.30 -17.41
N LYS A 269 11.94 0.90 -18.68
CA LYS A 269 10.75 0.23 -19.22
C LYS A 269 10.46 -1.09 -18.48
N TRP A 270 11.49 -1.84 -18.09
CA TRP A 270 11.32 -3.08 -17.31
C TRP A 270 10.76 -2.81 -15.92
N GLN A 271 11.29 -1.82 -15.20
CA GLN A 271 10.74 -1.39 -13.91
C GLN A 271 9.28 -0.92 -14.03
N ALA A 272 8.96 -0.14 -15.07
CA ALA A 272 7.60 0.32 -15.34
C ALA A 272 6.64 -0.85 -15.64
N ALA A 273 7.09 -1.84 -16.43
CA ALA A 273 6.31 -3.04 -16.71
C ALA A 273 6.05 -3.85 -15.43
N GLN A 274 7.05 -4.05 -14.58
CA GLN A 274 6.87 -4.74 -13.29
C GLN A 274 5.86 -4.02 -12.40
N LEU A 275 5.94 -2.70 -12.31
CA LEU A 275 4.96 -1.93 -11.57
C LEU A 275 3.54 -2.08 -12.14
N GLY A 276 3.40 -2.13 -13.48
CA GLY A 276 2.15 -2.47 -14.14
C GLY A 276 1.60 -3.81 -13.64
N LEU A 277 2.45 -4.84 -13.57
CA LEU A 277 2.07 -6.15 -13.01
C LEU A 277 1.67 -6.08 -11.52
N VAL A 278 2.34 -5.26 -10.69
CA VAL A 278 1.94 -5.02 -9.29
C VAL A 278 0.55 -4.40 -9.19
N ARG A 279 0.23 -3.42 -10.04
CA ARG A 279 -1.11 -2.82 -10.05
C ARG A 279 -2.16 -3.81 -10.57
N CYS A 280 -1.85 -4.56 -11.62
CA CYS A 280 -2.69 -5.64 -12.12
C CYS A 280 -2.98 -6.70 -11.04
N GLN A 281 -1.98 -7.02 -10.21
CA GLN A 281 -2.14 -7.89 -9.06
C GLN A 281 -3.15 -7.34 -8.04
N GLY A 282 -3.03 -6.05 -7.71
CA GLY A 282 -3.97 -5.36 -6.82
C GLY A 282 -5.40 -5.36 -7.36
N ILE A 283 -5.57 -5.04 -8.65
CA ILE A 283 -6.87 -5.06 -9.34
C ILE A 283 -7.45 -6.47 -9.40
N TYR A 284 -6.62 -7.48 -9.60
CA TYR A 284 -7.06 -8.87 -9.61
C TYR A 284 -7.68 -9.29 -8.26
N TRP A 285 -7.07 -8.88 -7.14
CA TRP A 285 -7.66 -9.11 -5.81
C TRP A 285 -9.01 -8.38 -5.64
N ILE A 286 -9.17 -7.18 -6.19
CA ILE A 286 -10.48 -6.49 -6.20
C ILE A 286 -11.50 -7.35 -6.95
N LEU A 287 -11.17 -7.80 -8.16
CA LEU A 287 -12.05 -8.63 -8.99
C LEU A 287 -12.43 -9.96 -8.31
N GLN A 288 -11.54 -10.56 -7.52
CA GLN A 288 -11.85 -11.76 -6.73
C GLN A 288 -12.92 -11.49 -5.65
N ASN A 289 -12.83 -10.34 -4.97
CA ASN A 289 -13.83 -9.91 -3.98
C ASN A 289 -15.17 -9.54 -4.62
N LEU A 290 -15.19 -9.20 -5.91
CA LEU A 290 -16.39 -8.95 -6.71
C LEU A 290 -16.95 -10.20 -7.40
N ASP A 291 -16.40 -11.38 -7.12
CA ASP A 291 -16.78 -12.66 -7.77
C ASP A 291 -16.62 -12.63 -9.31
N ALA A 292 -15.76 -11.76 -9.85
CA ALA A 292 -15.60 -11.54 -11.28
C ALA A 292 -14.47 -12.39 -11.91
N VAL A 293 -13.63 -13.01 -11.08
CA VAL A 293 -12.51 -13.91 -11.41
C VAL A 293 -12.35 -14.99 -10.31
N PRO A 294 -11.61 -16.09 -10.54
CA PRO A 294 -11.43 -17.16 -9.55
C PRO A 294 -10.79 -16.68 -8.23
N LYS A 295 -11.34 -17.11 -7.10
CA LYS A 295 -10.89 -16.75 -5.72
C LYS A 295 -9.58 -17.38 -5.26
N GLN A 296 -8.84 -18.05 -6.15
CA GLN A 296 -7.61 -18.75 -5.79
C GLN A 296 -6.40 -18.08 -6.44
N GLY A 297 -5.31 -18.01 -5.67
CA GLY A 297 -4.00 -17.55 -6.12
C GLY A 297 -3.89 -16.06 -6.42
N HIS A 298 -2.71 -15.69 -6.90
CA HIS A 298 -2.33 -14.33 -7.30
C HIS A 298 -2.78 -13.97 -8.73
N GLY A 299 -3.52 -14.84 -9.42
CA GLY A 299 -3.73 -14.68 -10.86
C GLY A 299 -2.44 -14.97 -11.66
N PRO A 300 -2.38 -14.64 -12.95
CA PRO A 300 -1.30 -15.07 -13.83
C PRO A 300 0.03 -14.30 -13.61
N TRP A 301 0.00 -13.20 -12.87
CA TRP A 301 1.05 -12.18 -12.88
C TRP A 301 2.37 -12.64 -12.26
N THR A 302 2.35 -13.49 -11.24
CA THR A 302 3.58 -14.01 -10.61
C THR A 302 4.43 -14.80 -11.61
N GLN A 303 3.78 -15.68 -12.39
CA GLN A 303 4.47 -16.44 -13.42
C GLN A 303 4.95 -15.52 -14.55
N THR A 304 4.11 -14.58 -14.98
CA THR A 304 4.48 -13.57 -15.99
C THR A 304 5.69 -12.75 -15.56
N ALA A 305 5.72 -12.25 -14.32
CA ALA A 305 6.84 -11.47 -13.79
C ALA A 305 8.15 -12.29 -13.75
N ALA A 306 8.09 -13.55 -13.30
CA ALA A 306 9.25 -14.42 -13.26
C ALA A 306 9.78 -14.77 -14.66
N GLN A 307 8.89 -15.10 -15.60
CA GLN A 307 9.27 -15.36 -17.00
C GLN A 307 9.87 -14.11 -17.65
N TRP A 308 9.26 -12.96 -17.41
CA TRP A 308 9.74 -11.69 -17.93
C TRP A 308 11.11 -11.32 -17.39
N ASN A 309 11.34 -11.50 -16.09
CA ASN A 309 12.64 -11.31 -15.45
C ASN A 309 13.73 -12.12 -16.14
N ASN A 310 13.50 -13.41 -16.34
CA ASN A 310 14.47 -14.29 -16.99
C ASN A 310 14.75 -13.86 -18.43
N LYS A 311 13.72 -13.42 -19.17
CA LYS A 311 13.86 -12.89 -20.53
C LYS A 311 14.70 -11.61 -20.55
N MET A 312 14.44 -10.67 -19.64
CA MET A 312 15.20 -9.41 -19.56
C MET A 312 16.65 -9.61 -19.12
N LEU A 313 16.91 -10.49 -18.14
CA LEU A 313 18.27 -10.86 -17.74
C LEU A 313 19.06 -11.52 -18.87
N ALA A 314 18.39 -12.16 -19.83
CA ALA A 314 19.04 -12.72 -21.02
C ALA A 314 19.23 -11.68 -22.14
N MET A 315 18.26 -10.78 -22.35
CA MET A 315 18.26 -9.84 -23.48
C MET A 315 19.03 -8.54 -23.22
N LEU A 316 18.93 -7.92 -22.04
CA LEU A 316 19.63 -6.66 -21.75
C LEU A 316 21.15 -6.76 -21.95
N PRO A 317 21.84 -7.82 -21.49
CA PRO A 317 23.28 -7.93 -21.71
C PRO A 317 23.67 -8.05 -23.19
N GLN A 318 22.74 -8.42 -24.08
CA GLN A 318 23.00 -8.49 -25.52
C GLN A 318 23.24 -7.11 -26.14
N LEU A 319 22.78 -6.02 -25.52
CA LEU A 319 23.15 -4.66 -25.95
C LEU A 319 24.68 -4.46 -25.85
N ILE A 320 25.29 -4.95 -24.77
CA ILE A 320 26.74 -4.88 -24.54
C ILE A 320 27.47 -5.77 -25.55
N VAL A 321 26.94 -6.98 -25.82
CA VAL A 321 27.50 -7.89 -26.84
C VAL A 321 27.44 -7.25 -28.23
N ALA A 322 26.34 -6.57 -28.56
CA ALA A 322 26.18 -5.88 -29.84
C ALA A 322 27.24 -4.79 -30.02
N ASP A 323 27.46 -3.95 -29.01
CA ASP A 323 28.53 -2.95 -29.03
C ASP A 323 29.93 -3.59 -29.04
N ALA A 324 30.14 -4.68 -28.29
CA ALA A 324 31.43 -5.38 -28.27
C ALA A 324 31.81 -5.97 -29.63
N SER A 325 30.83 -6.35 -30.47
CA SER A 325 31.10 -6.92 -31.80
C SER A 325 31.66 -5.90 -32.81
N ARG A 326 31.47 -4.61 -32.55
CA ARG A 326 31.91 -3.49 -33.41
C ARG A 326 32.95 -2.58 -32.76
N ALA A 327 33.13 -2.66 -31.44
CA ALA A 327 34.04 -1.80 -30.72
C ALA A 327 35.49 -1.99 -31.21
N THR A 328 36.14 -0.88 -31.52
CA THR A 328 37.58 -0.86 -31.82
C THR A 328 38.38 -0.81 -30.52
N ALA A 329 39.69 -1.09 -30.58
CA ALA A 329 40.58 -0.94 -29.44
C ALA A 329 40.58 0.48 -28.84
N ALA A 330 40.32 1.49 -29.66
CA ALA A 330 40.29 2.90 -29.25
C ALA A 330 39.03 3.26 -28.45
N ASP A 331 37.88 2.65 -28.77
CA ASP A 331 36.59 3.02 -28.19
C ASP A 331 36.13 2.09 -27.07
N ALA A 332 36.62 0.85 -27.04
CA ALA A 332 36.16 -0.20 -26.12
C ALA A 332 36.27 0.20 -24.64
N ALA A 333 37.37 0.84 -24.24
CA ALA A 333 37.57 1.28 -22.86
C ALA A 333 36.57 2.38 -22.45
N GLY A 334 36.31 3.35 -23.34
CA GLY A 334 35.33 4.41 -23.09
C GLY A 334 33.89 3.89 -23.07
N LEU A 335 33.55 2.93 -23.92
CA LEU A 335 32.25 2.24 -23.88
C LEU A 335 32.07 1.43 -22.60
N TYR A 336 33.11 0.70 -22.18
CA TYR A 336 33.10 -0.06 -20.93
C TYR A 336 32.79 0.83 -19.74
N MET A 337 33.49 1.96 -19.59
CA MET A 337 33.26 2.91 -18.50
C MET A 337 31.83 3.47 -18.53
N ARG A 338 31.32 3.87 -19.70
CA ARG A 338 29.92 4.34 -19.82
C ARG A 338 28.89 3.28 -19.43
N TYR A 339 29.16 2.01 -19.74
CA TYR A 339 28.30 0.92 -19.27
C TYR A 339 28.40 0.71 -17.76
N LEU A 340 29.57 0.88 -17.14
CA LEU A 340 29.67 0.84 -15.67
C LEU A 340 28.81 1.93 -15.04
N ASP A 341 28.94 3.18 -15.52
CA ASP A 341 28.19 4.34 -15.02
C ASP A 341 26.68 4.14 -15.14
N VAL A 342 26.21 3.46 -16.20
CA VAL A 342 24.78 3.15 -16.39
C VAL A 342 24.33 1.96 -15.55
N ILE A 343 25.09 0.87 -15.52
CA ILE A 343 24.61 -0.39 -14.93
C ILE A 343 24.70 -0.37 -13.41
N ALA A 344 25.75 0.25 -12.85
CA ALA A 344 25.98 0.28 -11.41
C ALA A 344 24.77 0.80 -10.60
N PRO A 345 24.15 1.96 -10.91
CA PRO A 345 22.96 2.43 -10.19
C PRO A 345 21.71 1.57 -10.45
N LEU A 346 21.65 0.84 -11.57
CA LEU A 346 20.48 0.04 -11.94
C LEU A 346 20.51 -1.36 -11.32
N ALA A 347 21.69 -1.96 -11.18
CA ALA A 347 21.85 -3.32 -10.66
C ALA A 347 21.36 -3.48 -9.22
N GLY A 348 21.42 -2.42 -8.40
CA GLY A 348 20.88 -2.39 -7.03
C GLY A 348 19.36 -2.61 -6.96
N HIS A 349 18.64 -2.37 -8.05
CA HIS A 349 17.18 -2.53 -8.12
C HIS A 349 16.73 -3.96 -8.47
N THR A 350 17.66 -4.90 -8.63
CA THR A 350 17.39 -6.32 -8.93
C THR A 350 17.71 -7.21 -7.74
N GLN A 351 16.96 -8.30 -7.57
CA GLN A 351 17.26 -9.27 -6.51
C GLN A 351 18.63 -9.95 -6.74
N SER A 352 19.29 -10.30 -5.63
CA SER A 352 20.46 -11.22 -5.61
C SER A 352 21.63 -10.84 -6.54
N ALA A 353 21.77 -9.56 -6.89
CA ALA A 353 22.74 -9.06 -7.86
C ALA A 353 22.69 -9.79 -9.22
N ASP A 354 21.52 -10.28 -9.62
CA ASP A 354 21.35 -11.11 -10.82
C ASP A 354 21.72 -10.35 -12.10
N LEU A 355 21.36 -9.07 -12.20
CA LEU A 355 21.75 -8.25 -13.35
C LEU A 355 23.28 -8.09 -13.43
N ALA A 356 23.92 -7.78 -12.30
CA ALA A 356 25.37 -7.61 -12.24
C ALA A 356 26.10 -8.89 -12.71
N ARG A 357 25.58 -10.06 -12.32
CA ARG A 357 26.10 -11.36 -12.77
C ARG A 357 25.87 -11.57 -14.27
N ALA A 358 24.69 -11.19 -14.78
CA ALA A 358 24.34 -11.36 -16.19
C ALA A 358 25.16 -10.46 -17.14
N VAL A 359 25.51 -9.24 -16.70
CA VAL A 359 26.27 -8.29 -17.53
C VAL A 359 27.80 -8.44 -17.44
N GLN A 360 28.31 -9.11 -16.40
CA GLN A 360 29.76 -9.28 -16.21
C GLN A 360 30.46 -9.94 -17.41
N PRO A 361 29.98 -11.07 -17.97
CA PRO A 361 30.65 -11.70 -19.11
C PRO A 361 30.66 -10.82 -20.38
N PRO A 362 29.54 -10.17 -20.78
CA PRO A 362 29.55 -9.22 -21.90
C PRO A 362 30.47 -8.01 -21.68
N LEU A 363 30.55 -7.47 -20.46
CA LEU A 363 31.48 -6.39 -20.12
C LEU A 363 32.94 -6.84 -20.29
N ALA A 364 33.29 -8.05 -19.87
CA ALA A 364 34.62 -8.62 -20.09
C ALA A 364 34.89 -8.86 -21.59
N GLN A 365 33.87 -9.28 -22.37
CA GLN A 365 34.00 -9.43 -23.81
C GLN A 365 34.32 -8.10 -24.50
N LEU A 366 33.66 -7.00 -24.10
CA LEU A 366 33.92 -5.67 -24.64
C LEU A 366 35.39 -5.24 -24.47
N LEU A 367 35.98 -5.54 -23.32
CA LEU A 367 37.39 -5.19 -23.04
C LEU A 367 38.41 -6.01 -23.82
N LYS A 368 38.05 -7.18 -24.38
CA LYS A 368 38.98 -7.99 -25.18
C LYS A 368 39.51 -7.26 -26.42
N ALA A 369 38.78 -6.27 -26.93
CA ALA A 369 39.25 -5.42 -28.02
C ALA A 369 40.39 -4.47 -27.58
N SER A 370 40.59 -4.25 -26.28
CA SER A 370 41.61 -3.37 -25.70
C SER A 370 42.40 -4.07 -24.57
N PRO A 371 43.44 -4.86 -24.91
CA PRO A 371 44.20 -5.64 -23.92
C PRO A 371 44.84 -4.82 -22.80
N GLN A 372 45.20 -3.56 -23.08
CA GLN A 372 45.76 -2.67 -22.07
C GLN A 372 44.71 -2.28 -21.01
N ALA A 373 43.49 -1.98 -21.44
CA ALA A 373 42.38 -1.65 -20.54
C ALA A 373 41.96 -2.89 -19.74
N ASP A 374 41.88 -4.06 -20.39
CA ASP A 374 41.58 -5.34 -19.72
C ASP A 374 42.60 -5.65 -18.60
N ALA A 375 43.90 -5.54 -18.89
CA ALA A 375 44.95 -5.72 -17.89
C ALA A 375 44.94 -4.66 -16.77
N LEU A 376 44.42 -3.47 -17.03
CA LEU A 376 44.24 -2.44 -16.00
C LEU A 376 43.07 -2.80 -15.08
N VAL A 377 41.93 -3.22 -15.64
CA VAL A 377 40.75 -3.65 -14.90
C VAL A 377 41.05 -4.87 -14.04
N ASP A 378 41.76 -5.88 -14.56
CA ASP A 378 42.18 -7.07 -13.79
C ASP A 378 43.09 -6.68 -12.62
N ARG A 379 44.08 -5.79 -12.84
CA ARG A 379 44.95 -5.29 -11.76
C ARG A 379 44.15 -4.54 -10.68
N TYR A 380 43.22 -3.68 -11.09
CA TYR A 380 42.36 -2.97 -10.16
C TYR A 380 41.44 -3.92 -9.37
N TRP A 381 40.87 -4.93 -10.04
CA TRP A 381 40.06 -5.95 -9.39
C TRP A 381 40.87 -6.69 -8.31
N ARG A 382 42.07 -7.18 -8.64
CA ARG A 382 42.95 -7.84 -7.65
C ARG A 382 43.32 -6.94 -6.47
N ALA A 383 43.43 -5.63 -6.69
CA ALA A 383 43.74 -4.67 -5.64
C ALA A 383 42.55 -4.38 -4.70
N THR A 384 41.31 -4.56 -5.16
CA THR A 384 40.10 -4.10 -4.45
C THR A 384 39.16 -5.21 -4.01
N ASP A 385 39.18 -6.39 -4.64
CA ASP A 385 38.16 -7.43 -4.43
C ASP A 385 38.23 -8.08 -3.04
N ASP A 386 39.44 -8.44 -2.59
CA ASP A 386 39.65 -9.01 -1.25
C ASP A 386 39.28 -7.98 -0.16
N LEU A 387 39.60 -6.71 -0.39
CA LEU A 387 39.25 -5.61 0.50
C LEU A 387 37.73 -5.44 0.61
N LEU A 388 37.02 -5.38 -0.51
CA LEU A 388 35.55 -5.31 -0.54
C LEU A 388 34.91 -6.53 0.14
N THR A 389 35.47 -7.72 -0.08
CA THR A 389 35.01 -8.95 0.56
C THR A 389 35.20 -8.92 2.07
N TRP A 390 36.34 -8.43 2.54
CA TRP A 390 36.60 -8.25 3.98
C TRP A 390 35.67 -7.20 4.59
N ARG A 391 35.51 -6.04 3.94
CA ARG A 391 34.59 -4.98 4.38
C ARG A 391 33.15 -5.48 4.48
N ALA A 392 32.70 -6.28 3.52
CA ALA A 392 31.34 -6.84 3.56
C ALA A 392 31.14 -7.81 4.73
N ARG A 393 32.12 -8.67 5.00
CA ARG A 393 32.09 -9.57 6.17
C ARG A 393 32.08 -8.79 7.48
N LEU A 394 32.90 -7.74 7.57
CA LEU A 394 32.96 -6.89 8.77
C LEU A 394 31.63 -6.16 8.99
N ALA A 395 31.08 -5.53 7.95
CA ALA A 395 29.80 -4.82 8.03
C ALA A 395 28.66 -5.77 8.46
N ALA A 396 28.60 -6.98 7.89
CA ALA A 396 27.62 -7.98 8.28
C ALA A 396 27.78 -8.44 9.75
N ALA A 397 29.02 -8.60 10.23
CA ALA A 397 29.29 -8.97 11.62
C ALA A 397 28.88 -7.85 12.60
N GLN A 398 29.21 -6.59 12.29
CA GLN A 398 28.82 -5.41 13.07
C GLN A 398 27.30 -5.24 13.13
N ALA A 399 26.61 -5.39 11.99
CA ALA A 399 25.16 -5.31 11.95
C ALA A 399 24.49 -6.41 12.79
N LYS A 400 25.04 -7.63 12.77
CA LYS A 400 24.54 -8.74 13.58
C LYS A 400 24.64 -8.48 15.09
N GLU A 401 25.66 -7.75 15.54
CA GLU A 401 25.77 -7.33 16.94
C GLU A 401 24.65 -6.36 17.32
N LEU A 402 24.35 -5.40 16.44
CA LEU A 402 23.28 -4.43 16.60
C LEU A 402 21.88 -5.07 16.55
N ASP A 403 21.68 -6.13 15.76
CA ASP A 403 20.40 -6.84 15.62
C ASP A 403 19.77 -7.27 16.95
N SER A 404 20.60 -7.58 17.95
CA SER A 404 20.16 -7.98 19.29
C SER A 404 19.29 -6.92 20.00
N SER A 405 19.51 -5.64 19.68
CA SER A 405 18.82 -4.50 20.29
C SER A 405 17.68 -3.94 19.43
N PHE A 406 17.53 -4.42 18.20
CA PHE A 406 16.56 -3.93 17.23
C PHE A 406 15.76 -5.09 16.62
N PRO A 407 14.65 -5.51 17.27
CA PRO A 407 13.81 -6.58 16.73
C PRO A 407 13.25 -6.22 15.35
N GLY A 408 13.00 -7.24 14.52
CA GLY A 408 12.47 -7.03 13.17
C GLY A 408 11.11 -6.34 13.18
N LEU A 409 10.91 -5.37 12.30
CA LEU A 409 9.71 -4.54 12.22
C LEU A 409 8.40 -5.34 12.18
N ALA A 410 8.36 -6.40 11.36
CA ALA A 410 7.19 -7.28 11.24
C ALA A 410 6.86 -8.01 12.56
N SER A 411 7.89 -8.41 13.32
CA SER A 411 7.71 -9.08 14.62
C SER A 411 7.10 -8.12 15.64
N VAL A 412 7.62 -6.90 15.74
CA VAL A 412 7.09 -5.86 16.63
C VAL A 412 5.66 -5.49 16.26
N PHE A 413 5.36 -5.36 14.96
CA PHE A 413 4.01 -5.14 14.45
C PHE A 413 3.05 -6.25 14.89
N ALA A 414 3.42 -7.51 14.67
CA ALA A 414 2.59 -8.67 15.01
C ALA A 414 2.33 -8.75 16.51
N GLN A 415 3.36 -8.60 17.35
CA GLN A 415 3.24 -8.64 18.81
C GLN A 415 2.34 -7.51 19.34
N ALA A 416 2.48 -6.29 18.83
CA ALA A 416 1.68 -5.16 19.27
C ALA A 416 0.20 -5.28 18.89
N ASN A 417 -0.10 -5.97 17.78
CA ASN A 417 -1.45 -6.15 17.23
C ASN A 417 -2.05 -7.54 17.49
N GLN A 418 -1.46 -8.28 18.42
CA GLN A 418 -1.93 -9.60 18.83
C GLN A 418 -3.22 -9.48 19.65
N SER A 419 -4.27 -10.21 19.28
CA SER A 419 -5.51 -10.27 20.07
C SER A 419 -5.27 -10.91 21.44
N SER A 420 -5.94 -10.38 22.46
CA SER A 420 -6.03 -10.92 23.82
C SER A 420 -7.50 -11.03 24.24
N ASP A 421 -7.77 -11.45 25.48
CA ASP A 421 -9.16 -11.65 25.95
C ASP A 421 -9.99 -10.35 25.92
N ASP A 422 -9.37 -9.22 26.26
CA ASP A 422 -10.03 -7.90 26.27
C ASP A 422 -9.72 -7.01 25.05
N TYR A 423 -9.04 -7.53 24.03
CA TYR A 423 -8.62 -6.73 22.87
C TYR A 423 -8.65 -7.54 21.56
N GLN A 424 -9.38 -7.03 20.58
CA GLN A 424 -9.47 -7.60 19.24
C GLN A 424 -8.46 -6.93 18.30
N GLY A 425 -7.26 -7.51 18.23
CA GLY A 425 -6.20 -7.03 17.34
C GLY A 425 -6.32 -7.53 15.89
N LEU A 426 -5.37 -7.11 15.06
CA LEU A 426 -5.28 -7.56 13.66
C LEU A 426 -4.93 -9.06 13.58
N PHE A 427 -4.17 -9.59 14.53
CA PHE A 427 -3.76 -10.99 14.57
C PHE A 427 -4.63 -11.76 15.57
N ALA A 428 -5.11 -12.94 15.19
CA ALA A 428 -5.94 -13.78 16.07
C ALA A 428 -5.10 -14.36 17.22
N LYS A 429 -5.71 -14.63 18.39
CA LYS A 429 -5.03 -15.21 19.58
C LYS A 429 -4.24 -16.47 19.17
N SER A 430 -2.96 -16.52 19.55
CA SER A 430 -1.97 -17.49 19.04
C SER A 430 -2.44 -18.96 19.07
N SER A 431 -2.54 -19.57 17.88
CA SER A 431 -2.34 -21.01 17.65
C SER A 431 -1.28 -21.17 16.54
N SER A 432 -0.02 -21.19 16.93
CA SER A 432 1.17 -21.63 16.15
C SER A 432 1.50 -21.03 14.77
N ARG A 433 0.75 -20.06 14.21
CA ARG A 433 1.19 -19.24 13.06
C ARG A 433 0.70 -17.79 13.18
N PRO A 434 1.52 -16.76 12.87
CA PRO A 434 1.01 -15.41 12.70
C PRO A 434 -0.02 -15.42 11.58
N THR A 435 -1.28 -15.21 11.93
CA THR A 435 -2.40 -15.11 10.99
C THR A 435 -2.28 -13.87 10.11
N THR A 436 -2.86 -13.87 8.93
CA THR A 436 -2.94 -12.67 8.08
C THR A 436 -3.63 -11.51 8.83
N PRO A 437 -3.03 -10.30 8.91
CA PRO A 437 -3.58 -9.17 9.65
C PRO A 437 -4.93 -8.74 9.08
N THR A 438 -5.97 -8.93 9.89
CA THR A 438 -7.37 -8.78 9.47
C THR A 438 -8.06 -7.76 10.35
N LEU A 439 -8.70 -6.76 9.74
CA LEU A 439 -9.52 -5.78 10.45
C LEU A 439 -10.80 -6.43 10.97
N ARG A 440 -11.04 -6.32 12.28
CA ARG A 440 -12.21 -6.92 12.97
C ARG A 440 -13.05 -5.89 13.73
N ILE A 441 -12.41 -4.81 14.17
CA ILE A 441 -13.00 -3.69 14.88
C ILE A 441 -12.64 -2.39 14.15
N SER A 442 -13.30 -1.29 14.52
CA SER A 442 -13.04 0.02 13.92
C SER A 442 -11.59 0.45 14.13
N SER A 443 -10.99 1.16 13.17
CA SER A 443 -9.59 1.59 13.29
C SER A 443 -9.28 2.46 14.52
N PRO A 444 -10.17 3.36 15.02
CA PRO A 444 -9.87 4.12 16.24
C PRO A 444 -9.70 3.21 17.46
N GLU A 445 -10.56 2.21 17.58
CA GLU A 445 -10.54 1.24 18.69
C GLU A 445 -9.36 0.28 18.58
N LEU A 446 -9.07 -0.19 17.36
CA LEU A 446 -7.90 -1.03 17.08
C LEU A 446 -6.61 -0.35 17.54
N LEU A 447 -6.44 0.94 17.23
CA LEU A 447 -5.18 1.63 17.43
C LEU A 447 -4.90 2.00 18.89
N VAL A 448 -5.87 1.89 19.81
CA VAL A 448 -5.69 2.24 21.23
C VAL A 448 -4.56 1.44 21.89
N VAL A 449 -4.54 0.11 21.71
CA VAL A 449 -3.58 -0.78 22.38
C VAL A 449 -2.21 -0.81 21.70
N PRO A 450 -2.09 -0.85 20.36
CA PRO A 450 -0.80 -0.89 19.67
C PRO A 450 -0.05 0.45 19.76
N THR A 451 -0.74 1.59 19.80
CA THR A 451 -0.08 2.92 19.80
C THR A 451 1.03 3.06 20.85
N PRO A 452 0.78 2.85 22.16
CA PRO A 452 1.82 2.97 23.17
C PRO A 452 2.90 1.88 23.10
N LYS A 453 2.64 0.75 22.42
CA LYS A 453 3.60 -0.35 22.24
C LYS A 453 4.52 -0.13 21.04
N LEU A 454 4.03 0.57 20.01
CA LEU A 454 4.73 0.80 18.75
C LEU A 454 5.49 2.11 18.77
N LEU A 455 4.90 3.18 19.31
CA LEU A 455 5.56 4.49 19.32
C LEU A 455 6.82 4.42 20.20
N GLU A 456 7.92 4.96 19.68
CA GLU A 456 9.24 4.90 20.33
C GLU A 456 9.87 3.50 20.47
N ALA A 457 9.25 2.45 19.91
CA ALA A 457 9.86 1.13 19.88
C ALA A 457 11.06 1.09 18.93
N GLN A 458 12.12 0.39 19.36
CA GLN A 458 13.27 0.10 18.51
C GLN A 458 12.95 -1.02 17.54
N VAL A 459 13.30 -0.82 16.27
CA VAL A 459 13.00 -1.76 15.19
C VAL A 459 14.12 -1.80 14.16
N ARG A 460 14.24 -2.95 13.50
CA ARG A 460 15.03 -3.12 12.28
C ARG A 460 14.12 -3.23 11.06
N ALA A 461 14.43 -2.47 10.02
CA ALA A 461 13.87 -2.63 8.69
C ALA A 461 14.98 -3.01 7.69
N SER A 462 14.63 -3.81 6.68
CA SER A 462 15.58 -4.36 5.71
C SER A 462 15.31 -3.84 4.30
N GLY A 463 16.37 -3.71 3.51
CA GLY A 463 16.35 -3.29 2.10
C GLY A 463 15.78 -1.90 1.94
N LEU A 464 16.55 -0.87 2.30
CA LEU A 464 16.17 0.52 2.13
C LEU A 464 16.61 0.98 0.74
N THR A 465 15.70 1.57 -0.02
CA THR A 465 15.97 2.11 -1.36
C THR A 465 15.40 3.50 -1.48
N ARG A 466 16.16 4.42 -2.06
CA ARG A 466 15.70 5.79 -2.26
C ARG A 466 14.68 5.87 -3.39
N ILE A 467 13.67 6.72 -3.20
CA ILE A 467 12.68 6.97 -4.25
C ILE A 467 13.34 7.77 -5.40
N PRO A 468 13.29 7.27 -6.66
CA PRO A 468 13.83 7.98 -7.81
C PRO A 468 13.21 9.37 -7.99
N GLY A 469 14.01 10.36 -8.38
CA GLY A 469 13.55 11.73 -8.62
C GLY A 469 13.59 12.68 -7.41
N GLY A 470 14.22 12.28 -6.30
CA GLY A 470 14.52 13.18 -5.19
C GLY A 470 13.37 13.34 -4.17
N GLY A 471 13.05 12.25 -3.47
CA GLY A 471 12.11 12.27 -2.35
C GLY A 471 12.74 12.66 -1.00
N ARG A 472 11.90 13.11 -0.06
CA ARG A 472 12.29 13.32 1.35
C ARG A 472 12.53 12.01 2.12
N PHE A 473 12.12 10.88 1.54
CA PHE A 473 12.14 9.58 2.18
C PHE A 473 12.74 8.52 1.25
N ALA A 474 13.42 7.55 1.87
CA ALA A 474 13.70 6.24 1.32
C ALA A 474 12.70 5.21 1.90
N LEU A 475 12.49 4.11 1.20
CA LEU A 475 11.49 3.09 1.56
C LEU A 475 12.17 1.75 1.83
N SER A 476 11.82 1.09 2.93
CA SER A 476 12.23 -0.29 3.14
C SER A 476 11.43 -1.22 2.22
N ALA A 477 12.00 -2.38 1.91
CA ALA A 477 11.30 -3.42 1.17
C ALA A 477 10.00 -3.82 1.89
N TYR A 478 8.94 -4.04 1.12
CA TYR A 478 7.69 -4.56 1.66
C TYR A 478 7.82 -6.05 1.98
N ARG A 479 7.63 -6.42 3.25
CA ARG A 479 7.67 -7.82 3.73
C ARG A 479 6.69 -8.00 4.86
N ASP A 480 6.05 -9.17 4.93
CA ASP A 480 5.18 -9.56 6.04
C ASP A 480 4.15 -8.47 6.45
N ARG A 481 3.56 -7.81 5.44
CA ARG A 481 2.56 -6.74 5.61
C ARG A 481 3.08 -5.46 6.26
N VAL A 482 4.38 -5.22 6.24
CA VAL A 482 4.99 -3.99 6.74
C VAL A 482 6.00 -3.40 5.76
N PHE A 483 6.15 -2.08 5.83
CA PHE A 483 7.30 -1.36 5.27
C PHE A 483 7.53 -0.06 6.05
N ALA A 484 8.71 0.52 5.92
CA ALA A 484 9.09 1.75 6.60
C ALA A 484 9.42 2.88 5.60
N ASN A 485 8.98 4.10 5.91
CA ASN A 485 9.57 5.32 5.41
C ASN A 485 10.71 5.73 6.35
N VAL A 486 11.85 6.07 5.76
CA VAL A 486 13.03 6.55 6.48
C VAL A 486 13.42 7.89 5.85
N PRO A 487 13.82 8.93 6.63
CA PRO A 487 14.35 10.16 6.05
C PRO A 487 15.48 9.86 5.06
N ALA A 488 15.42 10.45 3.85
CA ALA A 488 16.44 10.22 2.82
C ALA A 488 17.76 10.95 3.13
N ALA A 489 17.70 12.03 3.92
CA ALA A 489 18.88 12.76 4.37
C ALA A 489 19.50 12.03 5.56
N ILE A 490 20.35 11.05 5.25
CA ILE A 490 21.16 10.33 6.24
C ILE A 490 22.62 10.69 5.97
N ASP A 491 23.31 11.28 6.93
CA ASP A 491 24.73 11.60 6.78
C ASP A 491 25.59 10.43 7.26
N PHE A 492 26.25 9.77 6.31
CA PHE A 492 27.34 8.82 6.55
C PHE A 492 28.49 9.10 5.57
N SER A 493 28.69 10.39 5.26
CA SER A 493 29.77 10.88 4.38
C SER A 493 31.17 10.39 4.80
N PRO A 494 31.52 10.26 6.10
CA PRO A 494 32.81 9.70 6.49
C PRO A 494 33.01 8.25 6.02
N GLN A 495 31.95 7.44 6.04
CA GLN A 495 31.99 6.05 5.60
C GLN A 495 32.11 5.94 4.08
N ILE A 496 31.41 6.81 3.33
CA ILE A 496 31.55 6.93 1.88
C ILE A 496 33.00 7.31 1.54
N ALA A 497 33.53 8.38 2.15
CA ALA A 497 34.90 8.83 1.91
C ALA A 497 35.95 7.75 2.24
N ALA A 498 35.74 6.97 3.31
CA ALA A 498 36.59 5.83 3.62
C ALA A 498 36.51 4.74 2.54
N LEU A 499 35.31 4.40 2.06
CA LEU A 499 35.12 3.43 0.98
C LEU A 499 35.75 3.91 -0.35
N THR A 500 35.60 5.19 -0.71
CA THR A 500 36.20 5.79 -1.90
C THR A 500 37.73 5.70 -1.86
N ARG A 501 38.36 6.02 -0.72
CA ARG A 501 39.81 5.90 -0.55
C ARG A 501 40.29 4.45 -0.67
N ASP A 502 39.59 3.53 -0.02
CA ASP A 502 39.89 2.10 -0.06
C ASP A 502 39.77 1.52 -1.48
N LEU A 503 38.85 2.05 -2.28
CA LEU A 503 38.68 1.70 -3.68
C LEU A 503 39.65 2.44 -4.62
N LEU A 504 40.56 3.26 -4.09
CA LEU A 504 41.54 4.01 -4.88
C LEU A 504 40.89 4.90 -5.95
N VAL A 505 39.69 5.41 -5.66
CA VAL A 505 38.93 6.28 -6.57
C VAL A 505 39.30 7.75 -6.32
N ALA A 506 39.53 8.48 -7.41
CA ALA A 506 39.83 9.91 -7.42
C ALA A 506 39.15 10.57 -8.63
N GLU A 507 39.13 11.91 -8.70
CA GLU A 507 38.54 12.62 -9.85
C GLU A 507 39.12 12.18 -11.21
N SER A 508 40.42 11.87 -11.25
CA SER A 508 41.11 11.39 -12.46
C SER A 508 41.07 9.86 -12.63
N GLN A 509 40.52 9.12 -11.67
CA GLN A 509 40.51 7.66 -11.66
C GLN A 509 39.18 7.14 -11.09
N PRO A 510 38.15 6.95 -11.96
CA PRO A 510 36.87 6.38 -11.55
C PRO A 510 37.01 4.88 -11.19
N PRO A 511 36.00 4.29 -10.52
CA PRO A 511 35.98 2.85 -10.27
C PRO A 511 36.02 2.05 -11.57
N LEU A 512 36.96 1.12 -11.68
CA LEU A 512 37.19 0.37 -12.94
C LEU A 512 36.48 -0.98 -13.01
N THR A 513 35.74 -1.37 -11.97
CA THR A 513 34.98 -2.63 -11.97
C THR A 513 33.54 -2.35 -11.58
N LEU A 514 32.61 -3.16 -12.12
CA LEU A 514 31.19 -3.04 -11.80
C LEU A 514 30.93 -3.16 -10.29
N ARG A 515 31.62 -4.06 -9.58
CA ARG A 515 31.46 -4.22 -8.13
C ARG A 515 31.86 -2.96 -7.35
N ALA A 516 32.95 -2.30 -7.75
CA ALA A 516 33.41 -1.07 -7.11
C ALA A 516 32.49 0.12 -7.45
N ALA A 517 32.04 0.22 -8.70
CA ALA A 517 31.07 1.24 -9.13
C ALA A 517 29.76 1.09 -8.36
N MET A 518 29.18 -0.12 -8.32
CA MET A 518 27.98 -0.42 -7.54
C MET A 518 28.16 -0.06 -6.06
N ALA A 519 29.29 -0.40 -5.45
CA ALA A 519 29.55 -0.12 -4.04
C ALA A 519 29.53 1.38 -3.69
N LEU A 520 29.97 2.23 -4.60
CA LEU A 520 29.96 3.68 -4.41
C LEU A 520 28.59 4.28 -4.73
N ASP A 521 27.96 3.82 -5.82
CA ASP A 521 26.64 4.30 -6.22
C ASP A 521 25.55 3.95 -5.21
N SER A 522 25.51 2.71 -4.71
CA SER A 522 24.54 2.30 -3.70
C SER A 522 24.73 3.08 -2.40
N ALA A 523 25.96 3.40 -2.02
CA ALA A 523 26.24 4.23 -0.86
C ALA A 523 25.77 5.68 -1.08
N ALA A 524 26.00 6.25 -2.27
CA ALA A 524 25.58 7.61 -2.61
C ALA A 524 24.05 7.75 -2.71
N GLU A 525 23.37 6.73 -3.22
CA GLU A 525 21.91 6.74 -3.40
C GLU A 525 21.12 6.25 -2.17
N VAL A 526 21.79 5.94 -1.05
CA VAL A 526 21.13 5.46 0.18
C VAL A 526 20.42 4.10 -0.03
N ASP A 527 21.02 3.26 -0.87
CA ASP A 527 20.62 1.86 -1.02
C ASP A 527 21.30 1.03 0.06
N LEU A 528 20.57 0.79 1.14
CA LEU A 528 21.09 0.18 2.36
C LEU A 528 20.49 -1.21 2.59
N VAL A 529 21.32 -2.12 3.11
CA VAL A 529 20.91 -3.49 3.44
C VAL A 529 19.89 -3.51 4.57
N ALA A 530 20.11 -2.69 5.59
CA ALA A 530 19.22 -2.56 6.73
C ALA A 530 19.42 -1.23 7.45
N ILE A 531 18.42 -0.88 8.25
CA ILE A 531 18.47 0.23 9.20
C ILE A 531 17.92 -0.27 10.53
N GLY A 532 18.49 0.23 11.62
CA GLY A 532 17.90 0.11 12.94
C GLY A 532 17.59 1.49 13.48
N GLY A 533 16.41 1.65 14.05
CA GLY A 533 15.93 2.94 14.49
C GLY A 533 14.66 2.85 15.32
N THR A 534 14.05 4.00 15.51
CA THR A 534 12.89 4.16 16.40
C THR A 534 11.65 4.52 15.59
N ILE A 535 10.51 3.89 15.88
CA ILE A 535 9.23 4.23 15.27
C ILE A 535 8.76 5.60 15.78
N LYS A 536 8.55 6.54 14.86
CA LYS A 536 8.02 7.88 15.13
C LYS A 536 6.58 8.09 14.64
N GLY A 537 6.11 7.21 13.77
CA GLY A 537 4.75 7.22 13.25
C GLY A 537 4.39 5.89 12.63
N PHE A 538 3.09 5.62 12.51
CA PHE A 538 2.60 4.47 11.78
C PHE A 538 1.19 4.72 11.24
N TYR A 539 0.83 4.00 10.18
CA TYR A 539 -0.42 4.14 9.45
C TYR A 539 -0.92 2.78 8.99
N LEU A 540 -2.17 2.48 9.32
CA LEU A 540 -2.87 1.28 8.92
C LEU A 540 -3.43 1.45 7.50
N GLU A 541 -3.09 0.54 6.61
CA GLU A 541 -3.48 0.64 5.20
C GLU A 541 -4.12 -0.66 4.72
N SER A 542 -4.99 -0.59 3.72
CA SER A 542 -5.41 -1.78 3.02
C SER A 542 -4.37 -2.20 1.99
N VAL A 543 -4.06 -3.50 1.98
CA VAL A 543 -3.20 -4.15 0.99
C VAL A 543 -3.71 -3.89 -0.43
N ILE A 544 -5.00 -4.11 -0.65
CA ILE A 544 -5.64 -3.99 -1.97
C ILE A 544 -5.53 -2.54 -2.46
N ALA A 545 -5.92 -1.57 -1.62
CA ALA A 545 -5.90 -0.16 -2.01
C ALA A 545 -4.47 0.31 -2.32
N ARG A 546 -3.50 -0.09 -1.49
CA ARG A 546 -2.09 0.24 -1.65
C ARG A 546 -1.54 -0.22 -3.00
N PHE A 547 -1.81 -1.46 -3.41
CA PHE A 547 -1.18 -2.03 -4.60
C PHE A 547 -1.94 -1.77 -5.89
N ALA A 548 -3.28 -1.71 -5.86
CA ALA A 548 -4.09 -1.37 -7.04
C ALA A 548 -3.81 0.06 -7.57
N SER A 549 -3.38 0.97 -6.69
CA SER A 549 -3.13 2.39 -7.01
C SER A 549 -1.69 2.83 -6.77
N LEU A 550 -0.74 1.88 -6.69
CA LEU A 550 0.66 2.16 -6.33
C LEU A 550 1.28 3.20 -7.28
N PRO A 551 1.75 4.37 -6.81
CA PRO A 551 2.34 5.40 -7.68
C PRO A 551 3.68 4.93 -8.25
N THR A 552 4.07 5.48 -9.40
CA THR A 552 5.31 5.06 -10.09
C THR A 552 6.56 5.26 -9.26
N ALA A 553 6.62 6.33 -8.48
CA ALA A 553 7.71 6.59 -7.55
C ALA A 553 7.88 5.48 -6.48
N ALA A 554 6.82 4.73 -6.14
CA ALA A 554 6.87 3.67 -5.14
C ALA A 554 7.24 2.29 -5.71
N ALA A 555 7.68 2.19 -6.97
CA ALA A 555 8.13 0.95 -7.58
C ALA A 555 9.28 0.27 -6.80
N VAL A 556 10.08 1.07 -6.09
CA VAL A 556 11.21 0.60 -5.26
C VAL A 556 10.82 -0.32 -4.10
N LEU A 557 9.54 -0.37 -3.72
CA LEU A 557 9.04 -1.33 -2.73
C LEU A 557 9.22 -2.80 -3.16
N PHE A 558 9.37 -3.02 -4.48
CA PHE A 558 9.41 -4.33 -5.10
C PHE A 558 10.67 -4.48 -5.97
N PRO A 559 11.80 -4.93 -5.40
CA PRO A 559 12.99 -5.23 -6.19
C PRO A 559 12.67 -6.30 -7.22
N LEU A 560 13.11 -6.10 -8.46
CA LEU A 560 12.78 -6.97 -9.59
C LEU A 560 13.19 -8.43 -9.29
N PRO A 561 12.31 -9.43 -9.51
CA PRO A 561 10.95 -9.36 -10.07
C PRO A 561 9.83 -9.54 -9.04
N ALA A 562 10.03 -9.08 -7.81
CA ALA A 562 9.06 -9.26 -6.73
C ALA A 562 7.68 -8.69 -7.11
N LEU A 563 6.65 -9.44 -6.76
CA LEU A 563 5.28 -8.94 -6.62
C LEU A 563 4.91 -8.98 -5.13
N PRO A 564 3.93 -8.17 -4.68
CA PRO A 564 3.43 -8.29 -3.33
C PRO A 564 2.86 -9.69 -3.09
N SER A 565 3.43 -10.41 -2.13
CA SER A 565 3.02 -11.74 -1.69
C SER A 565 2.66 -11.75 -0.20
N ASP A 566 1.89 -12.75 0.22
CA ASP A 566 1.43 -12.95 1.61
C ASP A 566 2.31 -13.93 2.38
N GLY A 567 3.58 -14.07 1.98
CA GLY A 567 4.43 -15.19 2.40
C GLY A 567 4.12 -16.48 1.62
N GLU A 568 4.64 -17.60 2.12
CA GLU A 568 4.70 -18.89 1.39
C GLU A 568 3.35 -19.58 1.15
N ASN A 569 2.27 -19.22 1.86
CA ASN A 569 0.95 -19.85 1.70
C ASN A 569 0.04 -19.02 0.77
N GLN A 570 0.23 -19.22 -0.53
CA GLN A 570 -0.40 -18.50 -1.65
C GLN A 570 -1.79 -19.01 -2.05
N GLU A 571 -2.46 -19.78 -1.18
CA GLU A 571 -3.70 -20.49 -1.53
C GLU A 571 -4.99 -19.67 -1.29
N GLN A 572 -4.92 -18.57 -0.53
CA GLN A 572 -6.10 -17.82 -0.08
C GLN A 572 -6.21 -16.44 -0.75
N MET A 573 -7.45 -16.07 -1.10
CA MET A 573 -7.82 -14.74 -1.59
C MET A 573 -7.49 -13.65 -0.55
N ILE A 574 -6.96 -12.51 -1.02
CA ILE A 574 -6.85 -11.32 -0.17
C ILE A 574 -8.23 -10.68 -0.05
N GLY A 575 -8.82 -10.72 1.15
CA GLY A 575 -10.11 -10.07 1.43
C GLY A 575 -10.00 -8.55 1.58
N LEU A 576 -11.11 -7.84 1.40
CA LEU A 576 -11.21 -6.38 1.64
C LEU A 576 -10.80 -5.95 3.06
N ASN A 577 -10.82 -6.87 4.02
CA ASN A 577 -10.45 -6.64 5.41
C ASN A 577 -8.96 -6.94 5.72
N GLN A 578 -8.16 -7.31 4.72
CA GLN A 578 -6.73 -7.58 4.90
C GLN A 578 -5.92 -6.28 4.90
N MET A 579 -5.13 -6.11 5.97
CA MET A 579 -4.44 -4.87 6.29
C MET A 579 -2.92 -5.01 6.20
N MET A 580 -2.25 -3.87 6.19
CA MET A 580 -0.81 -3.74 6.32
C MET A 580 -0.49 -2.49 7.14
N MET A 581 0.75 -2.35 7.59
CA MET A 581 1.18 -1.19 8.38
C MET A 581 2.41 -0.53 7.73
N ARG A 582 2.28 0.77 7.47
CA ARG A 582 3.40 1.64 7.10
C ARG A 582 3.96 2.27 8.36
N PHE A 583 5.28 2.25 8.54
CA PHE A 583 5.95 2.90 9.67
C PHE A 583 6.80 4.09 9.20
N ASP A 584 6.90 5.13 10.01
CA ASP A 584 7.92 6.17 9.86
C ASP A 584 9.02 5.87 10.90
N VAL A 585 10.23 5.55 10.44
CA VAL A 585 11.35 5.15 11.30
C VAL A 585 12.46 6.19 11.22
N LEU A 586 12.88 6.69 12.39
CA LEU A 586 14.07 7.53 12.52
C LEU A 586 15.28 6.63 12.76
N PRO A 587 16.28 6.58 11.85
CA PRO A 587 17.39 5.65 11.96
C PRO A 587 18.36 6.09 13.07
N ALA A 588 18.83 5.12 13.84
CA ALA A 588 19.92 5.27 14.81
C ALA A 588 21.24 4.70 14.25
N TRP A 589 21.15 3.73 13.35
CA TRP A 589 22.27 3.21 12.58
C TRP A 589 21.80 2.73 11.21
N VAL A 590 22.72 2.64 10.27
CA VAL A 590 22.50 2.08 8.93
C VAL A 590 23.57 1.05 8.59
N GLN A 591 23.17 0.04 7.82
CA GLN A 591 24.04 -0.97 7.26
C GLN A 591 24.04 -0.84 5.74
N HIS A 592 25.20 -0.50 5.19
CA HIS A 592 25.52 -0.69 3.79
C HIS A 592 26.23 -2.04 3.58
N ASP A 593 26.34 -2.51 2.34
CA ASP A 593 27.05 -3.76 2.03
C ASP A 593 28.50 -3.77 2.53
N TYR A 594 29.14 -2.59 2.65
CA TYR A 594 30.58 -2.47 2.94
C TYR A 594 30.92 -1.64 4.18
N PHE A 595 29.93 -1.23 4.97
CA PHE A 595 30.12 -0.56 6.26
C PHE A 595 28.84 -0.52 7.10
N VAL A 596 29.01 -0.26 8.39
CA VAL A 596 27.93 0.15 9.29
C VAL A 596 28.25 1.57 9.78
N ALA A 597 27.23 2.43 9.82
CA ALA A 597 27.34 3.78 10.37
C ALA A 597 26.40 3.92 11.57
N ASP A 598 26.96 4.29 12.73
CA ASP A 598 26.20 4.69 13.91
C ASP A 598 25.88 6.19 13.81
N LEU A 599 24.61 6.53 13.69
CA LEU A 599 24.15 7.90 13.48
C LEU A 599 23.99 8.66 14.79
N ARG A 600 23.98 7.96 15.94
CA ARG A 600 23.84 8.60 17.26
C ARG A 600 25.08 9.39 17.67
N GLN A 601 26.21 9.12 17.00
CA GLN A 601 27.51 9.74 17.29
C GLN A 601 27.81 10.94 16.37
N LEU A 602 26.85 11.31 15.51
CA LEU A 602 27.02 12.36 14.48
C LEU A 602 26.31 13.68 14.82
N ASP A 603 25.71 13.79 16.00
CA ASP A 603 25.11 15.02 16.55
C ASP A 603 26.02 15.70 17.60
#